data_AF-A0A971PD33-F1
#
_entry.id   AF-A0A971PD33-F1
#
_cell.length_a   1.000
_cell.length_b   1.000
_cell.length_c   1.000
_cell.angle_alpha   90.00
_cell.angle_beta   90.00
_cell.angle_gamma   90.00
#
_symmetry.space_group_name_H-M   'P 1'
#
loop_
_entity.id
_entity.type
_entity.pdbx_description
1 polymer ?
#
loop_
_entity_poly.entity_id
_entity_poly.type
_entity_poly.pdbx_seq_one_letter_code
_entity_poly.pdbx_strand_id
1 'polypeptide(L)'
;MSDYNYESYCGMYCGACSIMKAYQTGVKDPFAEFWSQSGAELKCRGCKSDMVFAGCAEFGGCATCNIRTCAREKGVDRCLTCPEFPCALYSNSEVSQMIAEMLPHMTTIAINMQTIHSLGIDAFLEEQEAQWKCPDCSTGYAWYTTHCSNCGKDLGDRKPYKNAFDKSIFQQLTPPNPDEPTK
;
A
#
# COMPACT_ATOMS: atom_id res chain seq x y z
N MET A 1 -2.63 23.65 -0.79
CA MET A 1 -3.24 22.32 -0.90
C MET A 1 -2.11 21.32 -1.01
N SER A 2 -2.10 20.22 -0.24
CA SER A 2 -1.03 19.24 -0.34
C SER A 2 -1.10 18.52 -1.69
N ASP A 3 0.05 18.31 -2.33
CA ASP A 3 0.20 17.58 -3.60
C ASP A 3 -0.10 16.06 -3.49
N TYR A 4 -0.64 15.59 -2.36
CA TYR A 4 -0.85 14.18 -2.03
C TYR A 4 -2.33 13.84 -1.88
N ASN A 5 -2.72 12.65 -2.36
CA ASN A 5 -4.02 12.06 -2.13
C ASN A 5 -3.88 10.77 -1.31
N TYR A 6 -4.53 10.70 -0.15
CA TYR A 6 -4.42 9.56 0.77
C TYR A 6 -5.47 8.48 0.55
N GLU A 7 -6.43 8.72 -0.33
CA GLU A 7 -7.43 7.73 -0.73
C GLU A 7 -6.89 6.77 -1.79
N SER A 8 -7.50 5.59 -1.84
CA SER A 8 -7.36 4.65 -2.93
C SER A 8 -8.72 4.12 -3.38
N TYR A 9 -8.78 3.61 -4.60
CA TYR A 9 -10.01 3.02 -5.13
C TYR A 9 -10.46 1.78 -4.35
N CYS A 10 -9.52 0.99 -3.82
CA CYS A 10 -9.80 -0.24 -3.09
C CYS A 10 -9.95 -0.06 -1.56
N GLY A 11 -9.85 1.16 -1.03
CA GLY A 11 -9.95 1.39 0.42
C GLY A 11 -8.65 1.17 1.21
N MET A 12 -7.51 0.91 0.56
CA MET A 12 -6.21 1.10 1.22
C MET A 12 -5.98 2.58 1.55
N TYR A 13 -5.31 2.84 2.66
CA TYR A 13 -4.89 4.20 3.04
C TYR A 13 -3.49 4.51 2.52
N CYS A 14 -3.38 5.33 1.46
CA CYS A 14 -2.09 5.68 0.86
C CYS A 14 -1.20 6.48 1.81
N GLY A 15 -1.78 7.17 2.79
CA GLY A 15 -1.04 7.91 3.82
C GLY A 15 -0.23 7.05 4.80
N ALA A 16 -0.31 5.72 4.71
CA ALA A 16 0.56 4.78 5.44
C ALA A 16 1.45 3.93 4.50
N CYS A 17 1.36 4.17 3.18
CA CYS A 17 2.17 3.47 2.20
C CYS A 17 3.65 3.79 2.38
N SER A 18 4.46 2.75 2.49
CA SER A 18 5.92 2.82 2.59
C SER A 18 6.57 3.65 1.48
N ILE A 19 6.08 3.53 0.24
CA ILE A 19 6.63 4.27 -0.90
C ILE A 19 6.27 5.76 -0.82
N MET A 20 5.00 6.08 -0.53
CA MET A 20 4.58 7.47 -0.37
C MET A 20 5.32 8.12 0.81
N LYS A 21 5.44 7.44 1.95
CA LYS A 21 6.16 7.96 3.12
C LYS A 21 7.64 8.20 2.84
N ALA A 22 8.29 7.27 2.15
CA ALA A 22 9.67 7.45 1.71
C ALA A 22 9.81 8.67 0.79
N TYR A 23 8.88 8.86 -0.15
CA TYR A 23 8.89 10.04 -1.02
C TYR A 23 8.64 11.35 -0.27
N GLN A 24 7.73 11.34 0.71
CA GLN A 24 7.37 12.52 1.51
C GLN A 24 8.47 12.96 2.48
N THR A 25 9.17 12.00 3.09
CA THR A 25 9.98 12.25 4.29
C THR A 25 11.45 11.84 4.15
N GLY A 26 11.79 11.06 3.13
CA GLY A 26 13.08 10.39 3.00
C GLY A 26 13.26 9.18 3.93
N VAL A 27 12.35 8.94 4.88
CA VAL A 27 12.42 7.80 5.80
C VAL A 27 11.91 6.55 5.10
N LYS A 28 12.76 5.52 5.03
CA LYS A 28 12.44 4.23 4.41
C LYS A 28 12.25 3.17 5.48
N ASP A 29 11.09 2.50 5.44
CA ASP A 29 10.90 1.25 6.16
C ASP A 29 11.49 0.07 5.35
N PRO A 30 11.48 -1.17 5.87
CA PRO A 30 12.07 -2.30 5.15
C PRO A 30 11.51 -2.54 3.74
N PHE A 31 10.24 -2.20 3.49
CA PHE A 31 9.61 -2.37 2.18
C PHE A 31 10.09 -1.31 1.19
N ALA A 32 10.09 -0.03 1.60
CA ALA A 32 10.65 1.03 0.77
C ALA A 32 12.14 0.81 0.49
N GLU A 33 12.90 0.34 1.49
CA GLU A 33 14.31 0.04 1.34
C GLU A 33 14.55 -1.09 0.34
N PHE A 34 13.72 -2.14 0.35
CA PHE A 34 13.78 -3.22 -0.64
C PHE A 34 13.65 -2.67 -2.07
N TRP A 35 12.60 -1.90 -2.36
CA TRP A 35 12.41 -1.33 -3.69
C TRP A 35 13.53 -0.37 -4.08
N SER A 36 14.02 0.44 -3.13
CA SER A 36 15.17 1.32 -3.38
C SER A 36 16.43 0.55 -3.77
N GLN A 37 16.67 -0.61 -3.15
CA GLN A 37 17.82 -1.46 -3.43
C GLN A 37 17.67 -2.23 -4.74
N SER A 38 16.43 -2.52 -5.16
CA SER A 38 16.10 -3.08 -6.47
C SER A 38 16.18 -2.05 -7.62
N GLY A 39 16.66 -0.84 -7.36
CA GLY A 39 16.81 0.23 -8.36
C GLY A 39 15.50 0.96 -8.70
N ALA A 40 14.43 0.74 -7.95
CA ALA A 40 13.16 1.41 -8.18
C ALA A 40 13.20 2.87 -7.71
N GLU A 41 12.63 3.77 -8.50
CA GLU A 41 12.43 5.16 -8.07
C GLU A 41 11.20 5.28 -7.16
N LEU A 42 11.41 5.65 -5.89
CA LEU A 42 10.35 5.78 -4.90
C LEU A 42 9.59 7.11 -5.05
N LYS A 43 8.80 7.25 -6.13
CA LYS A 43 7.94 8.41 -6.38
C LYS A 43 6.47 8.01 -6.32
N CYS A 44 5.69 8.66 -5.46
CA CYS A 44 4.25 8.43 -5.38
C CYS A 44 3.53 9.58 -4.65
N ARG A 45 2.46 10.11 -5.26
CA ARG A 45 1.54 11.12 -4.71
C ARG A 45 0.16 10.54 -4.36
N GLY A 46 -0.04 9.24 -4.56
CA GLY A 46 -1.23 8.52 -4.12
C GLY A 46 -2.01 7.86 -5.25
N CYS A 47 -2.77 6.84 -4.92
CA CYS A 47 -3.45 5.97 -5.89
C CYS A 47 -4.36 6.75 -6.86
N LYS A 48 -5.10 7.73 -6.34
CA LYS A 48 -5.97 8.60 -7.15
C LYS A 48 -5.23 9.72 -7.90
N SER A 49 -3.93 9.90 -7.69
CA SER A 49 -3.11 10.88 -8.42
C SER A 49 -2.54 10.32 -9.74
N ASP A 50 -1.98 11.20 -10.57
CA ASP A 50 -1.28 10.82 -11.81
C ASP A 50 0.19 10.44 -11.59
N MET A 51 0.74 10.67 -10.40
CA MET A 51 2.10 10.27 -10.05
C MET A 51 2.05 9.12 -9.05
N VAL A 52 2.21 7.90 -9.54
CA VAL A 52 2.15 6.69 -8.73
C VAL A 52 3.44 5.89 -8.85
N PHE A 53 3.73 5.08 -7.84
CA PHE A 53 4.90 4.20 -7.84
C PHE A 53 4.83 3.23 -9.02
N ALA A 54 5.89 3.21 -9.83
CA ALA A 54 5.98 2.40 -11.03
C ALA A 54 6.35 0.92 -10.78
N GLY A 55 7.00 0.60 -9.65
CA GLY A 55 7.59 -0.72 -9.41
C GLY A 55 9.03 -0.83 -9.94
N CYS A 56 9.51 -2.07 -10.10
CA CYS A 56 10.75 -2.38 -10.85
C CYS A 56 10.54 -3.62 -11.73
N ALA A 57 11.12 -3.62 -12.93
CA ALA A 57 11.16 -4.77 -13.85
C ALA A 57 9.82 -5.52 -13.97
N GLU A 58 8.75 -4.81 -14.37
CA GLU A 58 7.39 -5.32 -14.59
C GLU A 58 6.62 -5.82 -13.35
N PHE A 59 7.27 -5.91 -12.18
CA PHE A 59 6.65 -6.37 -10.94
C PHE A 59 6.35 -5.23 -9.97
N GLY A 60 5.16 -5.32 -9.37
CA GLY A 60 4.70 -4.39 -8.34
C GLY A 60 4.35 -3.00 -8.87
N GLY A 61 4.11 -2.07 -7.94
CA GLY A 61 3.74 -0.71 -8.27
C GLY A 61 2.23 -0.48 -8.42
N CYS A 62 1.82 0.76 -8.23
CA CYS A 62 0.43 1.18 -8.43
C CYS A 62 0.15 1.60 -9.88
N ALA A 63 1.20 1.77 -10.70
CA ALA A 63 1.08 2.09 -12.13
C ALA A 63 0.43 0.97 -12.95
N THR A 64 0.64 -0.28 -12.58
CA THR A 64 0.12 -1.49 -13.25
C THR A 64 -1.06 -2.12 -12.49
N CYS A 65 -1.62 -1.43 -11.49
CA CYS A 65 -2.70 -1.97 -10.66
C CYS A 65 -4.04 -2.05 -11.41
N ASN A 66 -4.51 -3.27 -11.66
CA ASN A 66 -5.79 -3.54 -12.36
C ASN A 66 -7.01 -2.87 -11.70
N ILE A 67 -7.05 -2.78 -10.37
CA ILE A 67 -8.15 -2.10 -9.66
C ILE A 67 -8.15 -0.60 -9.99
N ARG A 68 -6.97 0.03 -10.01
CA ARG A 68 -6.84 1.45 -10.35
C ARG A 68 -7.24 1.72 -11.80
N THR A 69 -6.79 0.87 -12.73
CA THR A 69 -7.15 0.97 -14.14
C THR A 69 -8.66 0.85 -14.34
N CYS A 70 -9.27 -0.21 -13.79
CA CYS A 70 -10.71 -0.44 -13.88
C CYS A 70 -11.53 0.71 -13.29
N ALA A 71 -11.14 1.22 -12.11
CA ALA A 71 -11.86 2.32 -11.48
C ALA A 71 -11.82 3.62 -12.31
N ARG A 72 -10.66 3.92 -12.92
CA ARG A 72 -10.48 5.07 -13.82
C ARG A 72 -11.30 4.91 -15.09
N GLU A 73 -11.25 3.75 -15.74
CA GLU A 73 -12.00 3.47 -16.97
C GLU A 73 -13.52 3.56 -16.76
N LYS A 74 -14.01 3.08 -15.61
CA LYS A 74 -15.43 3.15 -15.25
C LYS A 74 -15.86 4.50 -14.67
N GLY A 75 -14.91 5.41 -14.39
CA GLY A 75 -15.20 6.69 -13.75
C GLY A 75 -15.78 6.56 -12.34
N VAL A 76 -15.47 5.47 -11.62
CA VAL A 76 -15.94 5.26 -10.24
C VAL A 76 -14.95 5.82 -9.23
N ASP A 77 -15.45 6.53 -8.23
CA ASP A 77 -14.59 7.15 -7.22
C ASP A 77 -13.99 6.11 -6.24
N ARG A 78 -14.73 5.05 -5.91
CA ARG A 78 -14.27 3.91 -5.10
C ARG A 78 -14.89 2.62 -5.60
N CYS A 79 -14.23 1.49 -5.37
CA CYS A 79 -14.79 0.18 -5.69
C CYS A 79 -16.12 -0.04 -4.95
N LEU A 80 -16.22 0.38 -3.68
CA LEU A 80 -17.44 0.25 -2.87
C LEU A 80 -18.67 0.96 -3.48
N THR A 81 -18.45 2.03 -4.26
CA THR A 81 -19.53 2.77 -4.94
C THR A 81 -19.79 2.27 -6.36
N CYS A 82 -19.07 1.24 -6.82
CA CYS A 82 -19.28 0.65 -8.13
C CYS A 82 -20.55 -0.24 -8.09
N PRO A 83 -21.49 -0.09 -9.04
CA PRO A 83 -22.70 -0.92 -9.09
C PRO A 83 -22.45 -2.42 -9.23
N GLU A 84 -21.26 -2.81 -9.72
CA GLU A 84 -20.86 -4.21 -9.87
C GLU A 84 -20.12 -4.76 -8.64
N PHE A 85 -19.90 -3.94 -7.61
CA PHE A 85 -19.19 -4.37 -6.41
C PHE A 85 -20.10 -5.19 -5.48
N PRO A 86 -19.62 -6.33 -4.93
CA PRO A 86 -18.30 -6.93 -5.12
C PRO A 86 -18.15 -7.65 -6.47
N CYS A 87 -17.01 -7.44 -7.15
CA CYS A 87 -16.72 -8.03 -8.46
C CYS A 87 -15.50 -8.97 -8.42
N ALA A 88 -15.21 -9.65 -9.54
CA ALA A 88 -14.13 -10.63 -9.64
C ALA A 88 -12.73 -10.07 -9.31
N LEU A 89 -12.47 -8.78 -9.59
CA LEU A 89 -11.21 -8.10 -9.24
C LEU A 89 -11.00 -7.96 -7.72
N TYR A 90 -12.08 -8.10 -6.93
CA TYR A 90 -12.06 -8.06 -5.47
C TYR A 90 -12.31 -9.46 -4.86
N SER A 91 -12.39 -10.50 -5.68
CA SER A 91 -12.69 -11.85 -5.19
C SER A 91 -11.55 -12.42 -4.33
N ASN A 92 -11.93 -13.19 -3.30
CA ASN A 92 -11.02 -13.90 -2.41
C ASN A 92 -10.46 -15.17 -3.10
N SER A 93 -9.62 -15.00 -4.11
CA SER A 93 -8.93 -16.08 -4.80
C SER A 93 -7.72 -16.58 -4.01
N GLU A 94 -7.22 -17.79 -4.33
CA GLU A 94 -5.97 -18.32 -3.76
C GLU A 94 -4.79 -17.33 -3.98
N VAL A 95 -4.73 -16.71 -5.16
CA VAL A 95 -3.74 -15.68 -5.48
C VAL A 95 -3.86 -14.47 -4.55
N SER A 96 -5.07 -14.02 -4.25
CA SER A 96 -5.28 -12.90 -3.33
C SER A 96 -4.87 -13.22 -1.89
N GLN A 97 -5.05 -14.48 -1.46
CA GLN A 97 -4.62 -14.96 -0.15
C GLN A 97 -3.09 -15.02 -0.08
N MET A 98 -2.45 -15.60 -1.10
CA MET A 98 -0.98 -15.59 -1.21
C MET A 98 -0.44 -14.16 -1.14
N ILE A 99 -0.98 -13.23 -1.94
CA ILE A 99 -0.55 -11.82 -1.92
C ILE A 99 -0.74 -11.20 -0.52
N ALA A 100 -1.83 -11.49 0.18
CA ALA A 100 -2.07 -10.97 1.53
C ALA A 100 -1.09 -11.53 2.58
N GLU A 101 -0.58 -12.74 2.40
CA GLU A 101 0.52 -13.29 3.20
C GLU A 101 1.84 -12.55 2.93
N MET A 102 2.14 -12.27 1.66
CA MET A 102 3.34 -11.54 1.24
C MET A 102 3.30 -10.06 1.62
N LEU A 103 2.11 -9.46 1.58
CA LEU A 103 1.83 -8.05 1.81
C LEU A 103 0.74 -7.89 2.88
N PRO A 104 1.08 -8.08 4.17
CA PRO A 104 0.10 -8.10 5.27
C PRO A 104 -0.82 -6.88 5.34
N HIS A 105 -0.35 -5.71 4.91
CA HIS A 105 -1.17 -4.50 4.87
C HIS A 105 -2.40 -4.62 3.95
N MET A 106 -2.40 -5.52 2.96
CA MET A 106 -3.55 -5.76 2.09
C MET A 106 -4.74 -6.37 2.83
N THR A 107 -4.52 -7.04 3.97
CA THR A 107 -5.60 -7.52 4.85
C THR A 107 -6.46 -6.38 5.42
N THR A 108 -5.95 -5.15 5.44
CA THR A 108 -6.70 -3.97 5.93
C THR A 108 -7.79 -3.52 4.96
N ILE A 109 -7.76 -3.94 3.70
CA ILE A 109 -8.70 -3.48 2.66
C ILE A 109 -10.15 -3.73 3.08
N ALA A 110 -10.47 -4.94 3.56
CA ALA A 110 -11.84 -5.29 3.91
C ALA A 110 -12.39 -4.47 5.09
N ILE A 111 -11.61 -4.32 6.16
CA ILE A 111 -12.02 -3.53 7.34
C ILE A 111 -12.10 -2.03 7.02
N ASN A 112 -11.18 -1.51 6.20
CA ASN A 112 -11.21 -0.12 5.76
C ASN A 112 -12.46 0.16 4.92
N MET A 113 -12.82 -0.74 4.00
CA MET A 113 -14.03 -0.60 3.18
C MET A 113 -15.30 -0.65 4.03
N GLN A 114 -15.36 -1.49 5.07
CA GLN A 114 -16.47 -1.50 6.02
C GLN A 114 -16.58 -0.18 6.78
N THR A 115 -15.44 0.39 7.17
CA THR A 115 -15.36 1.69 7.85
C THR A 115 -15.84 2.81 6.94
N ILE A 116 -15.33 2.87 5.69
CA ILE A 116 -15.76 3.84 4.68
C ILE A 116 -17.26 3.71 4.40
N HIS A 117 -17.79 2.48 4.30
CA HIS A 117 -19.21 2.23 4.12
C HIS A 117 -20.05 2.77 5.29
N SER A 118 -19.59 2.56 6.52
CA SER A 118 -20.39 2.82 7.73
C SER A 118 -20.28 4.26 8.21
N LEU A 119 -19.09 4.86 8.10
CA LEU A 119 -18.76 6.18 8.68
C LEU A 119 -18.48 7.25 7.61
N GLY A 120 -18.32 6.86 6.35
CA GLY A 120 -17.93 7.76 5.27
C GLY A 120 -16.42 7.94 5.14
N ILE A 121 -16.00 8.59 4.05
CA ILE A 121 -14.59 8.74 3.69
C ILE A 121 -13.84 9.69 4.64
N ASP A 122 -14.48 10.78 5.08
CA ASP A 122 -13.80 11.79 5.91
C ASP A 122 -13.43 11.23 7.28
N ALA A 123 -14.37 10.54 7.94
CA ALA A 123 -14.13 9.86 9.22
C ALA A 123 -13.04 8.78 9.08
N PHE A 124 -13.09 7.98 8.01
CA PHE A 124 -12.05 6.99 7.73
C PHE A 124 -10.66 7.62 7.58
N LEU A 125 -10.55 8.75 6.86
CA LEU A 125 -9.26 9.42 6.67
C LEU A 125 -8.71 9.98 7.98
N GLU A 126 -9.57 10.54 8.84
CA GLU A 126 -9.19 11.01 10.17
C GLU A 126 -8.70 9.87 11.08
N GLU A 127 -9.45 8.76 11.13
CA GLU A 127 -9.07 7.57 11.89
C GLU A 127 -7.73 6.99 11.42
N GLN A 128 -7.56 6.87 10.10
CA GLN A 128 -6.31 6.38 9.53
C GLN A 128 -5.15 7.36 9.76
N GLU A 129 -5.37 8.66 9.68
CA GLU A 129 -4.32 9.63 10.00
C GLU A 129 -3.86 9.48 11.46
N ALA A 130 -4.78 9.30 12.40
CA ALA A 130 -4.45 9.07 13.80
C ALA A 130 -3.75 7.72 14.02
N GLN A 131 -4.23 6.64 13.39
CA GLN A 131 -3.69 5.28 13.49
C GLN A 131 -2.21 5.20 13.08
N TRP A 132 -1.78 6.02 12.12
CA TRP A 132 -0.42 5.98 11.55
C TRP A 132 0.48 7.12 12.05
N LYS A 133 0.20 7.66 13.25
CA LYS A 133 1.05 8.62 13.97
C LYS A 133 1.61 8.01 15.25
N CYS A 134 2.90 8.27 15.51
CA CYS A 134 3.53 7.86 16.75
C CYS A 134 2.77 8.44 17.95
N PRO A 135 2.38 7.62 18.95
CA PRO A 135 1.61 8.12 20.10
C PRO A 135 2.40 9.09 20.97
N ASP A 136 3.73 9.01 20.96
CA ASP A 136 4.60 9.79 21.86
C ASP A 136 5.01 11.14 21.25
N CYS A 137 5.17 11.22 19.92
CA CYS A 137 5.67 12.43 19.26
C CYS A 137 4.93 12.83 17.97
N SER A 138 3.85 12.12 17.63
CA SER A 138 2.99 12.37 16.47
C SER A 138 3.66 12.27 15.09
N THR A 139 4.93 11.83 15.00
CA THR A 139 5.58 11.55 13.72
C THR A 139 4.84 10.45 12.97
N GLY A 140 4.45 10.73 11.72
CA GLY A 140 3.80 9.76 10.86
C GLY A 140 4.74 8.62 10.47
N TYR A 141 4.21 7.40 10.39
CA TYR A 141 4.99 6.20 10.02
C TYR A 141 4.28 5.37 8.94
N ALA A 142 4.99 4.37 8.41
CA ALA A 142 4.52 3.50 7.33
C ALA A 142 4.16 2.10 7.82
N TRP A 143 3.48 1.33 6.95
CA TRP A 143 3.05 -0.05 7.20
C TRP A 143 4.12 -0.94 7.85
N TYR A 144 5.38 -0.85 7.43
CA TYR A 144 6.43 -1.74 7.92
C TYR A 144 7.43 -1.07 8.86
N THR A 145 7.16 0.15 9.30
CA THR A 145 7.94 0.79 10.37
C THR A 145 7.82 -0.02 11.67
N THR A 146 8.95 -0.30 12.34
CA THR A 146 8.97 -0.95 13.65
C THR A 146 9.31 0.04 14.77
N HIS A 147 10.10 1.07 14.49
CA HIS A 147 10.48 2.10 15.45
C HIS A 147 10.21 3.49 14.87
N CYS A 148 9.73 4.41 15.70
CA CYS A 148 9.52 5.79 15.29
C CYS A 148 10.86 6.43 14.89
N SER A 149 10.91 7.03 13.70
CA SER A 149 12.11 7.70 13.18
C SER A 149 12.54 8.95 13.94
N ASN A 150 11.64 9.52 14.76
CA ASN A 150 11.91 10.74 15.53
C ASN A 150 12.27 10.44 16.99
N CYS A 151 11.45 9.65 17.70
CA CYS A 151 11.66 9.40 19.14
C CYS A 151 12.10 7.97 19.50
N GLY A 152 12.21 7.06 18.52
CA GLY A 152 12.63 5.67 18.75
C GLY A 152 11.60 4.75 19.41
N LYS A 153 10.39 5.23 19.72
CA LYS A 153 9.30 4.42 20.27
C LYS A 153 9.04 3.19 19.39
N ASP A 154 8.90 2.01 20.01
CA ASP A 154 8.45 0.79 19.35
C ASP A 154 6.98 0.93 18.89
N LEU A 155 6.74 0.62 17.62
CA LEU A 155 5.46 0.72 16.90
C LEU A 155 4.99 -0.65 16.36
N GLY A 156 5.72 -1.74 16.61
CA GLY A 156 5.47 -3.07 16.03
C GLY A 156 4.04 -3.57 16.26
N ASP A 157 3.59 -3.55 17.51
CA ASP A 157 2.29 -4.08 17.93
C ASP A 157 1.11 -3.13 17.67
N ARG A 158 1.37 -1.94 17.11
CA ARG A 158 0.33 -0.94 16.85
C ARG A 158 -0.38 -1.14 15.52
N LYS A 159 0.04 -2.12 14.71
CA LYS A 159 -0.48 -2.35 13.35
C LYS A 159 -1.79 -3.14 13.42
N PRO A 160 -2.75 -2.90 12.51
CA PRO A 160 -4.00 -3.68 12.44
C PRO A 160 -3.80 -5.09 11.85
N TYR A 161 -2.56 -5.57 11.73
CA TYR A 161 -2.17 -6.90 11.24
C TYR A 161 -0.92 -7.35 11.99
N LYS A 162 -0.72 -8.68 12.11
CA LYS A 162 0.34 -9.28 12.93
C LYS A 162 1.65 -9.55 12.20
N ASN A 163 1.62 -9.71 10.87
CA ASN A 163 2.78 -10.17 10.11
C ASN A 163 3.70 -9.00 9.72
N ALA A 164 5.01 -9.20 9.87
CA ALA A 164 6.03 -8.30 9.34
C ALA A 164 6.20 -8.47 7.82
N PHE A 165 6.86 -7.52 7.17
CA PHE A 165 7.29 -7.71 5.79
C PHE A 165 8.42 -8.73 5.72
N ASP A 166 8.19 -9.83 4.99
CA ASP A 166 9.21 -10.84 4.72
C ASP A 166 9.75 -10.70 3.30
N LYS A 167 11.02 -10.27 3.18
CA LYS A 167 11.71 -10.09 1.90
C LYS A 167 12.05 -11.42 1.22
N SER A 168 12.18 -12.52 1.97
CA SER A 168 12.60 -13.82 1.42
C SER A 168 11.60 -14.37 0.39
N ILE A 169 10.34 -14.01 0.56
CA ILE A 169 9.25 -14.29 -0.37
C ILE A 169 9.53 -13.71 -1.77
N PHE A 170 10.12 -12.52 -1.85
CA PHE A 170 10.44 -11.85 -3.12
C PHE A 170 11.73 -12.37 -3.74
N GLN A 171 12.61 -13.00 -2.97
CA GLN A 171 13.84 -13.64 -3.48
C GLN A 171 13.55 -14.92 -4.25
N GLN A 172 12.37 -15.52 -4.07
CA GLN A 172 11.90 -16.67 -4.86
C GLN A 172 11.27 -16.26 -6.19
N LEU A 173 11.02 -14.95 -6.38
CA LEU A 173 10.40 -14.36 -7.57
C LEU A 173 11.43 -13.65 -8.47
N THR A 174 12.69 -14.08 -8.44
CA THR A 174 13.77 -13.50 -9.25
C THR A 174 13.28 -13.35 -10.70
N PRO A 175 13.37 -12.14 -11.31
CA PRO A 175 13.05 -12.00 -12.72
C PRO A 175 13.91 -12.99 -13.52
N PRO A 176 13.36 -13.61 -14.58
CA PRO A 176 14.09 -14.59 -15.37
C PRO A 176 15.43 -13.99 -15.81
N ASN A 177 16.50 -14.75 -15.64
CA ASN A 177 17.82 -14.33 -16.08
C ASN A 177 17.77 -14.09 -17.60
N PRO A 178 18.10 -12.88 -18.10
CA PRO A 178 18.07 -12.59 -19.53
C PRO A 178 19.03 -13.47 -20.34
N ASP A 179 20.01 -14.10 -19.69
CA ASP A 179 20.99 -15.01 -20.30
C ASP A 179 20.62 -16.50 -20.13
N GLU A 180 19.50 -16.84 -19.50
CA GLU A 180 19.08 -18.24 -19.33
C GLU A 180 18.24 -18.70 -20.54
N PRO A 181 18.74 -19.66 -21.34
CA PRO A 181 18.00 -20.12 -22.50
C PRO A 181 16.71 -20.80 -22.05
N THR A 182 15.59 -20.35 -22.61
CA THR A 182 14.27 -20.99 -22.45
C THR A 182 14.38 -22.46 -22.81
N LYS A 183 14.07 -23.33 -21.84
CA LYS A 183 14.04 -24.78 -21.99
C LYS A 183 12.74 -25.26 -22.62
#